data_AF-D8FAT1-F1
#
_entry.id   AF-D8FAT1-F1
#
_cell.length_a   1.000
_cell.length_b   1.000
_cell.length_c   1.000
_cell.angle_alpha   90.00
_cell.angle_beta   90.00
_cell.angle_gamma   90.00
#
_symmetry.space_group_name_H-M   'P 1'
#
loop_
_entity.id
_entity.type
_entity.pdbx_description
1 polymer ?
#
loop_
_entity_poly.entity_id
_entity_poly.type
_entity_poly.pdbx_seq_one_letter_code
_entity_poly.pdbx_strand_id
1 'polypeptide(L)'
;MLRNREMVETKLQRIAEKARKEDECRFTSLFHLMNEEMLRECFQELRKDAASGIDKVTKKEYGEKLGENLNALVGKLHRMAYIPLPVRRVYIPKPGSSKKR
;
A
#
# COMPACT_ATOMS: atom_id res chain seq x y z
N MET A 1 16.73 -12.98 14.43
CA MET A 1 17.11 -11.79 13.64
C MET A 1 17.81 -12.27 12.37
N LEU A 2 17.76 -11.50 11.25
CA LEU A 2 18.16 -11.85 9.86
C LEU A 2 17.07 -12.44 8.93
N ARG A 3 15.84 -11.89 8.92
CA ARG A 3 14.82 -12.22 7.88
C ARG A 3 14.62 -11.15 6.80
N ASN A 4 15.33 -10.02 6.88
CA ASN A 4 15.15 -8.86 6.01
C ASN A 4 16.32 -8.60 5.04
N ARG A 5 17.03 -9.65 4.58
CA ARG A 5 18.16 -9.48 3.66
C ARG A 5 17.78 -9.60 2.17
N GLU A 6 16.55 -9.99 1.87
CA GLU A 6 15.98 -10.03 0.52
C GLU A 6 15.16 -8.76 0.23
N MET A 7 15.24 -8.26 -1.00
CA MET A 7 14.40 -7.18 -1.54
C MET A 7 12.92 -7.54 -1.44
N VAL A 8 12.04 -6.55 -1.29
CA VAL A 8 10.60 -6.76 -1.13
C VAL A 8 10.00 -7.41 -2.38
N GLU A 9 10.38 -6.93 -3.57
CA GLU A 9 9.97 -7.51 -4.85
C GLU A 9 10.25 -9.03 -4.91
N THR A 10 11.46 -9.45 -4.53
CA THR A 10 11.86 -10.87 -4.52
C THR A 10 11.03 -11.69 -3.53
N LYS A 11 10.71 -11.15 -2.35
CA LYS A 11 9.85 -11.84 -1.36
C LYS A 11 8.44 -12.06 -1.90
N LEU A 12 7.84 -11.05 -2.52
CA LEU A 12 6.48 -11.14 -3.09
C LEU A 12 6.43 -12.11 -4.27
N GLN A 13 7.45 -12.11 -5.14
CA GLN A 13 7.57 -13.08 -6.23
C GLN A 13 7.61 -14.52 -5.71
N ARG A 14 8.39 -14.81 -4.67
CA ARG A 14 8.46 -16.14 -4.06
C ARG A 14 7.13 -16.58 -3.46
N ILE A 15 6.40 -15.68 -2.81
CA ILE A 15 5.06 -15.97 -2.28
C ILE A 15 4.11 -16.32 -3.43
N ALA A 16 4.12 -15.53 -4.50
CA ALA A 16 3.30 -15.78 -5.67
C ALA A 16 3.67 -17.09 -6.39
N GLU A 17 4.95 -17.41 -6.51
CA GLU A 17 5.41 -18.69 -7.06
C GLU A 17 4.96 -19.87 -6.20
N LYS A 18 5.10 -19.77 -4.88
CA LYS A 18 4.66 -20.82 -3.96
C LYS A 18 3.15 -21.02 -4.06
N ALA A 19 2.38 -19.93 -4.04
CA ALA A 19 0.93 -19.98 -4.18
C ALA A 19 0.47 -20.59 -5.52
N ARG A 20 1.26 -20.45 -6.59
CA ARG A 20 0.98 -21.07 -7.90
C ARG A 20 1.33 -22.56 -7.96
N LYS A 21 2.39 -22.98 -7.28
CA LYS A 21 2.91 -24.35 -7.34
C LYS A 21 2.24 -25.29 -6.33
N GLU A 22 1.84 -24.75 -5.18
CA GLU A 22 1.26 -25.49 -4.07
C GLU A 22 -0.13 -24.91 -3.76
N ASP A 23 -1.15 -25.44 -4.41
CA ASP A 23 -2.57 -25.05 -4.24
C ASP A 23 -3.09 -25.28 -2.81
N GLU A 24 -2.62 -26.32 -2.14
CA GLU A 24 -2.94 -26.62 -0.73
C GLU A 24 -2.15 -25.77 0.28
N CYS A 25 -1.18 -24.95 -0.15
CA CYS A 25 -0.36 -24.15 0.76
C CYS A 25 -1.18 -23.05 1.44
N ARG A 26 -1.26 -23.12 2.77
CA ARG A 26 -1.89 -22.07 3.61
C ARG A 26 -0.84 -21.14 4.20
N PHE A 27 -0.87 -19.87 3.81
CA PHE A 27 -0.06 -18.84 4.44
C PHE A 27 -0.67 -18.45 5.79
N THR A 28 0.04 -18.75 6.89
CA THR A 28 -0.44 -18.51 8.25
C THR A 28 -0.24 -17.07 8.71
N SER A 29 0.76 -16.36 8.16
CA SER A 29 0.98 -14.94 8.42
C SER A 29 1.79 -14.30 7.30
N LEU A 30 1.17 -13.35 6.60
CA LEU A 30 1.86 -12.44 5.66
C LEU A 30 2.06 -11.05 6.26
N PHE A 31 1.41 -10.77 7.38
CA PHE A 31 1.34 -9.43 7.94
C PHE A 31 2.70 -8.87 8.37
N HIS A 32 3.62 -9.74 8.78
CA HIS A 32 5.00 -9.35 9.11
C HIS A 32 5.81 -8.79 7.92
N LEU A 33 5.32 -8.96 6.69
CA LEU A 33 5.93 -8.38 5.49
C LEU A 33 5.62 -6.90 5.34
N MET A 34 4.54 -6.41 5.97
CA MET A 34 4.18 -5.00 6.00
C MET A 34 5.13 -4.23 6.90
N ASN A 35 6.24 -3.78 6.34
CA ASN A 35 7.27 -2.99 7.00
C ASN A 35 7.55 -1.69 6.23
N GLU A 36 8.42 -0.85 6.76
CA GLU A 36 8.72 0.46 6.17
C GLU A 36 9.30 0.34 4.75
N GLU A 37 10.18 -0.63 4.50
CA GLU A 37 10.80 -0.87 3.19
C GLU A 37 9.75 -1.22 2.14
N MET A 38 8.85 -2.16 2.45
CA MET A 38 7.72 -2.52 1.58
C MET A 38 6.83 -1.32 1.29
N LEU A 39 6.42 -0.58 2.31
CA LEU A 39 5.54 0.58 2.12
C LEU A 39 6.23 1.72 1.36
N ARG A 40 7.57 1.83 1.45
CA ARG A 40 8.36 2.78 0.68
C ARG A 40 8.36 2.43 -0.80
N GLU A 41 8.52 1.16 -1.15
CA GLU A 41 8.38 0.70 -2.55
C GLU A 41 6.96 0.98 -3.07
N CYS A 42 5.92 0.60 -2.31
CA CYS A 42 4.54 0.92 -2.68
C CYS A 42 4.31 2.42 -2.87
N PHE A 43 4.91 3.27 -2.03
CA PHE A 43 4.83 4.73 -2.19
C PHE A 43 5.47 5.19 -3.51
N GLN A 44 6.58 4.59 -3.93
CA GLN A 44 7.20 4.96 -5.21
C GLN A 44 6.31 4.61 -6.40
N GLU A 45 5.64 3.45 -6.37
CA GLU A 45 4.73 2.98 -7.42
C GLU A 45 3.45 3.83 -7.57
N LEU A 46 3.05 4.58 -6.53
CA LEU A 46 1.88 5.46 -6.62
C LEU A 46 2.02 6.48 -7.76
N ARG A 47 0.91 6.78 -8.44
CA ARG A 47 0.88 7.84 -9.45
C ARG A 47 1.30 9.19 -8.86
N LYS A 48 2.21 9.89 -9.54
CA LYS A 48 2.71 11.21 -9.11
C LYS A 48 1.64 12.30 -9.12
N ASP A 49 0.68 12.18 -10.03
CA ASP A 49 -0.40 13.13 -10.31
C ASP A 49 -1.76 12.69 -9.75
N ALA A 50 -1.76 11.76 -8.78
CA ALA A 50 -2.98 11.30 -8.15
C ALA A 50 -3.73 12.44 -7.46
N ALA A 51 -5.05 12.50 -7.65
CA ALA A 51 -5.90 13.44 -6.96
C ALA A 51 -5.89 13.18 -5.44
N SER A 52 -5.89 14.23 -4.63
CA SER A 52 -5.91 14.09 -3.17
C SER A 52 -7.26 13.61 -2.63
N GLY A 53 -7.19 13.00 -1.44
CA GLY A 53 -8.34 12.47 -0.70
C GLY A 53 -9.14 13.55 0.04
N ILE A 54 -9.89 13.13 1.07
CA ILE A 54 -10.68 14.04 1.91
C ILE A 54 -9.78 14.99 2.72
N ASP A 55 -8.62 14.50 3.14
CA ASP A 55 -7.59 15.25 3.87
C ASP A 55 -6.84 16.27 3.00
N LYS A 56 -7.05 16.23 1.67
CA LYS A 56 -6.39 17.06 0.66
C LYS A 56 -4.87 16.90 0.57
N VAL A 57 -4.29 15.93 1.27
CA VAL A 57 -2.84 15.66 1.21
C VAL A 57 -2.49 15.01 -0.13
N THR A 58 -1.56 15.61 -0.86
CA THR A 58 -1.03 15.10 -2.12
C THR A 58 0.11 14.10 -1.89
N LYS A 59 0.44 13.29 -2.90
CA LYS A 59 1.61 12.40 -2.85
C LYS A 59 2.90 13.19 -2.53
N LYS A 60 3.05 14.39 -3.09
CA LYS A 60 4.22 15.24 -2.88
C LYS A 60 4.34 15.65 -1.42
N GLU A 61 3.28 16.22 -0.85
CA GLU A 61 3.24 16.68 0.56
C GLU A 61 3.47 15.52 1.53
N TYR A 62 2.82 14.38 1.31
CA TYR A 62 3.06 13.18 2.14
C TYR A 62 4.53 12.72 2.09
N GLY A 63 5.17 12.88 0.93
CA GLY A 63 6.56 12.50 0.69
C GLY A 63 7.60 13.36 1.40
N GLU A 64 7.25 14.59 1.82
CA GLU A 64 8.18 15.52 2.48
C GLU A 64 8.73 14.95 3.81
N LYS A 65 7.90 14.18 4.51
CA LYS A 65 8.25 13.46 5.74
C LYS A 65 8.04 11.95 5.61
N LEU A 66 8.40 11.40 4.45
CA LEU A 66 8.06 10.01 4.10
C LEU A 66 8.47 8.99 5.18
N GLY A 67 9.70 9.08 5.70
CA GLY A 67 10.18 8.15 6.73
C GLY A 67 9.34 8.18 8.02
N GLU A 68 9.09 9.38 8.56
CA GLU A 68 8.27 9.57 9.76
C GLU A 68 6.83 9.06 9.54
N ASN A 69 6.24 9.40 8.39
CA ASN A 69 4.89 8.99 8.03
C ASN A 69 4.76 7.47 7.91
N LEU A 70 5.72 6.81 7.25
CA LEU A 70 5.74 5.35 7.12
C LEU A 70 5.98 4.67 8.46
N ASN A 71 6.90 5.17 9.28
CA ASN A 71 7.16 4.61 10.61
C ASN A 71 5.91 4.66 11.49
N ALA A 72 5.23 5.81 11.54
CA ALA A 72 3.97 5.97 12.26
C ALA A 72 2.86 5.07 11.70
N LEU A 73 2.79 4.89 10.38
CA LEU A 73 1.83 4.03 9.71
C LEU A 73 2.05 2.55 10.07
N VAL A 74 3.29 2.05 9.96
CA VAL A 74 3.65 0.68 10.37
C VAL A 74 3.29 0.45 11.83
N GLY A 75 3.61 1.40 12.72
CA GLY A 75 3.27 1.30 14.14
C GLY A 75 1.76 1.19 14.40
N LYS A 76 0.94 1.96 13.66
CA LYS A 76 -0.53 1.86 13.76
C LYS A 76 -1.06 0.54 13.20
N LEU A 77 -0.54 0.10 12.06
CA LEU A 77 -0.92 -1.17 11.43
C LEU A 77 -0.63 -2.33 12.38
N HIS A 78 0.58 -2.41 12.94
CA HIS A 78 1.02 -3.53 13.79
C HIS A 78 0.29 -3.61 15.12
N ARG A 79 -0.23 -2.49 15.62
CA ARG A 79 -1.09 -2.46 16.82
C ARG A 79 -2.58 -2.59 16.51
N MET A 80 -2.95 -2.88 15.27
CA MET A 80 -4.36 -2.95 14.80
C MET A 80 -5.15 -1.66 15.10
N ALA A 81 -4.47 -0.51 15.10
CA ALA A 81 -5.03 0.81 15.43
C ALA A 81 -5.13 1.72 14.20
N TYR A 82 -4.83 1.22 13.01
CA TYR A 82 -4.98 1.98 11.79
C TYR A 82 -6.47 2.05 11.39
N ILE A 83 -7.02 3.26 11.39
CA ILE A 83 -8.36 3.54 10.88
C ILE A 83 -8.20 4.39 9.62
N PRO A 84 -8.55 3.89 8.43
CA PRO A 84 -8.46 4.66 7.20
C PRO A 84 -9.48 5.80 7.19
N LEU A 85 -9.13 6.92 6.55
CA LEU A 85 -10.08 7.99 6.30
C LEU A 85 -11.15 7.53 5.26
N PRO A 86 -12.37 8.11 5.30
CA PRO A 86 -13.37 7.84 4.28
C PRO A 86 -12.87 8.24 2.88
N VAL A 87 -13.35 7.52 1.86
CA VAL A 87 -12.99 7.79 0.46
C VAL A 87 -13.70 9.04 -0.05
N ARG A 88 -12.96 9.93 -0.73
CA ARG A 88 -13.53 11.11 -1.40
C ARG A 88 -14.28 10.68 -2.67
N ARG A 89 -15.61 10.72 -2.66
CA ARG A 89 -16.44 10.46 -3.84
C ARG A 89 -16.38 11.65 -4.80
N VAL A 90 -16.07 11.38 -6.07
CA VAL A 90 -16.15 12.35 -7.17
C VAL A 90 -16.86 11.68 -8.32
N TYR A 91 -17.86 12.35 -8.89
CA TYR A 91 -18.57 11.83 -10.05
C TYR A 91 -17.96 12.40 -11.33
N ILE A 92 -17.35 11.53 -12.14
CA ILE A 92 -16.71 11.91 -13.40
C ILE A 92 -17.66 11.54 -14.55
N PRO A 93 -18.03 12.47 -15.43
CA PRO A 93 -18.84 12.16 -16.61
C PRO A 93 -18.15 11.11 -17.49
N LYS A 94 -18.92 10.12 -17.98
CA LYS A 94 -18.41 9.20 -18.99
C LYS A 94 -18.49 9.87 -20.36
N PRO A 95 -17.43 9.82 -21.18
CA PRO A 95 -17.49 10.34 -22.55
C PRO A 95 -18.67 9.73 -23.33
N GLY A 96 -19.45 10.57 -24.01
CA GLY A 96 -20.56 10.13 -24.87
C GLY A 96 -21.80 9.57 -24.15
N SER A 97 -21.95 9.77 -22.83
CA SER A 97 -23.12 9.28 -22.08
C SER A 97 -23.53 10.23 -20.96
N SER A 98 -24.81 10.20 -20.55
CA SER A 98 -25.30 10.87 -19.34
C SER A 98 -24.91 10.16 -18.04
N LYS A 99 -24.31 8.97 -18.12
CA LYS A 99 -23.86 8.19 -16.96
C LYS A 99 -22.57 8.78 -16.36
N LYS A 100 -22.44 8.70 -15.04
CA LYS A 100 -21.22 9.09 -14.30
C LYS A 100 -20.49 7.84 -13.80
N ARG A 101 -19.17 7.92 -13.62
CA ARG A 101 -18.34 6.95 -12.89
C ARG A 101 -17.84 7.57 -11.58
#